data_AF-A0A936DX47-F1
#
_entry.id   AF-A0A936DX47-F1
#
_cell.length_a   1.000
_cell.length_b   1.000
_cell.length_c   1.000
_cell.angle_alpha   90.00
_cell.angle_beta   90.00
_cell.angle_gamma   90.00
#
_symmetry.space_group_name_H-M   'P 1'
#
loop_
_entity.id
_entity.type
_entity.pdbx_description
1 polymer ?
#
loop_
_entity_poly.entity_id
_entity_poly.type
_entity_poly.pdbx_seq_one_letter_code
_entity_poly.pdbx_strand_id
1 'polypeptide(L)'
;MDNFNYIALGVGIAGSIIIIWGVLITLFNFFINEKNNLINKKLPNISGTIRYQFSGYLILGLDFMLAADMIHTIHKPQLNELYVLAMIVGIRSVISFFLVKEMGSSESNTSILQNEERQ
;
A
#
# COMPACT_ATOMS: atom_id res chain seq x y z
N MET A 1 27.23 1.66 -28.97
CA MET A 1 26.91 1.53 -27.53
C MET A 1 25.78 2.48 -27.11
N ASP A 2 25.35 3.41 -27.96
CA ASP A 2 24.32 4.41 -27.64
C ASP A 2 22.88 3.86 -27.65
N ASN A 3 22.58 2.90 -28.53
CA ASN A 3 21.23 2.33 -28.68
C ASN A 3 20.70 1.68 -27.38
N PHE A 4 21.59 1.08 -26.58
CA PHE A 4 21.19 0.45 -25.31
C PHE A 4 20.81 1.48 -24.26
N ASN A 5 21.46 2.64 -24.26
CA ASN A 5 21.20 3.73 -23.34
C ASN A 5 19.84 4.40 -23.66
N TYR A 6 19.50 4.56 -24.94
CA TYR A 6 18.18 5.06 -25.36
C TYR A 6 17.03 4.14 -24.94
N ILE A 7 17.21 2.81 -25.05
CA ILE A 7 16.19 1.85 -24.62
C ILE A 7 16.04 1.90 -23.08
N ALA A 8 17.14 1.92 -22.34
CA ALA A 8 17.11 2.00 -20.88
C ALA A 8 16.43 3.29 -20.37
N LEU A 9 16.73 4.45 -20.99
CA LEU A 9 16.05 5.71 -20.71
C LEU A 9 14.56 5.65 -21.03
N GLY A 10 14.19 5.09 -22.19
CA GLY A 10 12.78 4.95 -22.59
C GLY A 10 11.96 4.12 -21.61
N VAL A 11 12.50 2.99 -21.16
CA VAL A 11 11.87 2.13 -20.14
C VAL A 11 11.77 2.86 -18.80
N GLY A 12 12.81 3.60 -18.39
CA GLY A 12 12.78 4.35 -17.13
C GLY A 12 11.72 5.45 -17.10
N ILE A 13 11.59 6.20 -18.20
CA ILE A 13 10.57 7.24 -18.35
C ILE A 13 9.17 6.64 -18.33
N ALA A 14 8.94 5.57 -19.10
CA ALA A 14 7.65 4.89 -19.16
C ALA A 14 7.24 4.31 -17.79
N GLY A 15 8.18 3.64 -17.10
CA GLY A 15 7.95 3.11 -15.75
C GLY A 15 7.62 4.21 -14.75
N SER A 16 8.34 5.33 -14.79
CA SER A 16 8.08 6.48 -13.91
C SER A 16 6.68 7.05 -14.14
N ILE A 17 6.24 7.19 -15.40
CA ILE A 17 4.88 7.67 -15.72
C ILE A 17 3.80 6.74 -15.16
N ILE A 18 3.97 5.42 -15.30
CA ILE A 18 3.01 4.43 -14.80
C ILE A 18 2.90 4.51 -13.27
N ILE A 19 4.02 4.60 -12.56
CA ILE A 19 4.04 4.69 -11.09
C ILE A 19 3.39 5.99 -10.64
N ILE A 20 3.77 7.13 -11.24
CA ILE A 20 3.20 8.44 -10.92
C ILE A 20 1.68 8.42 -11.13
N TRP A 21 1.21 7.88 -12.26
CA TRP A 21 -0.21 7.79 -12.57
C TRP A 21 -0.97 6.89 -11.59
N GLY A 22 -0.40 5.73 -11.24
CA GLY A 22 -0.98 4.81 -10.26
C GLY A 22 -1.08 5.43 -8.87
N VAL A 23 -0.02 6.10 -8.41
CA VAL A 23 -0.03 6.83 -7.13
C VAL A 23 -1.07 7.95 -7.14
N LEU A 24 -1.19 8.68 -8.26
CA LEU A 24 -2.16 9.74 -8.41
C LEU A 24 -3.60 9.22 -8.30
N ILE A 25 -3.93 8.14 -9.02
CA ILE A 25 -5.26 7.50 -8.94
C ILE A 25 -5.55 7.03 -7.51
N THR A 26 -4.62 6.33 -6.86
CA THR A 26 -4.78 5.84 -5.49
C THR A 26 -5.01 6.99 -4.52
N LEU A 27 -4.24 8.08 -4.65
CA LEU A 27 -4.38 9.27 -3.81
C LEU A 27 -5.75 9.95 -4.01
N PHE A 28 -6.20 10.10 -5.26
CA PHE A 28 -7.52 10.69 -5.54
C PHE A 28 -8.67 9.81 -5.04
N ASN A 29 -8.59 8.50 -5.29
CA ASN A 29 -9.63 7.57 -4.84
C ASN A 29 -9.70 7.54 -3.32
N PHE A 30 -8.56 7.60 -2.63
CA PHE A 30 -8.49 7.73 -1.18
C PHE A 30 -9.17 9.01 -0.69
N PHE A 31 -8.86 10.17 -1.29
CA PHE A 31 -9.43 11.45 -0.90
C PHE A 31 -10.96 11.50 -1.09
N ILE A 32 -11.46 10.91 -2.18
CA ILE A 32 -12.90 10.80 -2.47
C ILE A 32 -13.57 9.85 -1.47
N ASN A 33 -12.95 8.71 -1.19
CA ASN A 33 -13.51 7.69 -0.30
C ASN A 33 -13.54 8.15 1.15
N GLU A 34 -12.50 8.84 1.62
CA GLU A 34 -12.45 9.49 2.94
C GLU A 34 -13.55 10.56 3.06
N LYS A 35 -13.68 11.41 2.05
CA LYS A 35 -14.70 12.47 2.02
C LYS A 35 -16.12 11.90 2.04
N ASN A 36 -16.39 10.80 1.33
CA ASN A 36 -17.68 10.10 1.39
C ASN A 36 -17.92 9.37 2.72
N ASN A 37 -16.86 8.82 3.34
CA ASN A 37 -16.96 8.12 4.62
C ASN A 37 -17.20 9.08 5.79
N LEU A 38 -16.67 10.30 5.72
CA LEU A 38 -16.94 11.38 6.68
C LEU A 38 -18.40 11.88 6.64
N ILE A 39 -19.07 11.78 5.48
CA ILE A 39 -20.46 12.26 5.29
C ILE A 39 -21.49 11.21 5.77
N ASN A 40 -21.19 9.92 5.68
CA ASN A 40 -22.12 8.81 5.97
C ASN A 40 -21.94 8.19 7.37
N LYS A 41 -21.77 9.02 8.41
CA LYS A 41 -21.51 8.54 9.77
C LYS A 41 -22.72 7.80 10.38
N LYS A 42 -22.85 6.49 10.13
CA LYS A 42 -23.50 5.58 11.09
C LYS A 42 -22.46 5.23 12.14
N LEU A 43 -22.62 5.78 13.35
CA LEU A 43 -21.90 5.35 14.55
C LEU A 43 -22.18 3.86 14.77
N PRO A 44 -21.12 3.03 14.86
CA PRO A 44 -21.04 2.21 16.06
C PRO A 44 -19.62 2.16 16.66
N ASN A 45 -19.59 2.19 18.00
CA ASN A 45 -18.54 1.76 18.92
C ASN A 45 -17.09 2.22 18.67
N ILE A 46 -16.74 3.27 19.42
CA ILE A 46 -15.57 4.16 19.33
C ILE A 46 -14.19 3.48 19.56
N SER A 47 -14.09 2.23 20.01
CA SER A 47 -12.78 1.67 20.40
C SER A 47 -12.07 0.83 19.32
N GLY A 48 -12.81 0.17 18.42
CA GLY A 48 -12.22 -0.65 17.32
C GLY A 48 -11.89 0.16 16.06
N THR A 49 -12.71 1.17 15.77
CA THR A 49 -12.68 1.92 14.50
C THR A 49 -11.48 2.86 14.38
N ILE A 50 -10.96 3.39 15.50
CA ILE A 50 -9.75 4.23 15.47
C ILE A 50 -8.52 3.42 15.05
N ARG A 51 -8.35 2.20 15.57
CA ARG A 51 -7.22 1.33 15.21
C ARG A 51 -7.29 0.88 13.76
N TYR A 52 -8.48 0.52 13.28
CA TYR A 52 -8.68 0.13 11.89
C TYR A 52 -8.34 1.26 10.91
N GLN A 53 -8.82 2.48 11.18
CA GLN A 53 -8.49 3.65 10.37
C GLN A 53 -6.99 3.97 10.42
N PHE A 54 -6.39 3.95 11.60
CA PHE A 54 -4.95 4.18 11.78
C PHE A 54 -4.09 3.21 10.96
N SER A 55 -4.39 1.91 11.00
CA SER A 55 -3.69 0.92 10.18
C SER A 55 -3.86 1.16 8.68
N GLY A 56 -5.05 1.59 8.25
CA GLY A 56 -5.30 1.99 6.86
C GLY A 56 -4.40 3.14 6.39
N TYR A 57 -4.24 4.19 7.22
CA TYR A 57 -3.32 5.29 6.92
C TYR A 57 -1.85 4.85 6.90
N LEU A 58 -1.44 3.96 7.81
CA LEU A 58 -0.06 3.42 7.83
C LEU A 58 0.28 2.63 6.56
N ILE A 59 -0.64 1.77 6.10
CA ILE A 59 -0.43 0.96 4.90
C ILE A 59 -0.33 1.85 3.66
N LEU A 60 -1.18 2.88 3.56
CA LEU A 60 -1.17 3.82 2.44
C LEU A 60 0.11 4.67 2.40
N GLY A 61 0.55 5.18 3.54
CA GLY A 61 1.83 5.89 3.64
C GLY A 61 3.01 4.99 3.26
N LEU A 62 2.95 3.72 3.64
CA LEU A 62 3.96 2.72 3.28
C LEU A 62 3.97 2.44 1.76
N ASP A 63 2.81 2.41 1.08
CA ASP A 63 2.72 2.25 -0.39
C ASP A 63 3.33 3.43 -1.13
N PHE A 64 3.12 4.64 -0.63
CA PHE A 64 3.75 5.83 -1.17
C PHE A 64 5.28 5.81 -1.00
N MET A 65 5.78 5.34 0.15
CA MET A 65 7.22 5.22 0.40
C MET A 65 7.89 4.24 -0.58
N LEU A 66 7.25 3.11 -0.89
CA LEU A 66 7.74 2.18 -1.90
C LEU A 66 7.73 2.76 -3.31
N ALA A 67 6.68 3.51 -3.69
CA ALA A 67 6.66 4.17 -4.98
C ALA A 67 7.84 5.15 -5.14
N ALA A 68 8.19 5.89 -4.08
CA ALA A 68 9.35 6.78 -4.06
C ALA A 68 10.67 6.00 -4.23
N ASP A 69 10.84 4.89 -3.51
CA ASP A 69 12.02 4.02 -3.61
C ASP A 69 12.17 3.43 -5.02
N MET A 70 11.06 2.98 -5.64
CA MET A 70 11.06 2.47 -7.01
C MET A 70 11.46 3.53 -8.03
N ILE A 71 10.94 4.77 -7.92
CA ILE A 71 11.30 5.88 -8.81
C ILE A 71 12.80 6.19 -8.70
N HIS A 72 13.36 6.17 -7.48
CA HIS A 72 14.78 6.43 -7.25
C HIS A 72 15.68 5.38 -7.93
N THR A 73 15.35 4.08 -7.79
CA THR A 73 16.13 3.01 -8.42
C THR A 73 16.00 2.97 -9.94
N ILE A 74 14.82 3.30 -10.50
CA ILE A 74 14.64 3.35 -11.96
C ILE A 74 15.55 4.40 -12.61
N HIS A 75 15.85 5.50 -11.92
CA HIS A 75 16.69 6.57 -12.44
C HIS A 75 18.19 6.23 -12.49
N LYS A 76 18.64 5.25 -11.71
CA LYS A 76 20.04 4.76 -11.73
C LYS A 76 20.06 3.23 -11.63
N PRO A 77 19.87 2.52 -12.74
CA PRO A 77 19.95 1.07 -12.72
C PRO A 77 21.41 0.62 -12.58
N GLN A 78 21.87 0.43 -11.33
CA GLN A 78 23.09 -0.31 -11.03
C GLN A 78 22.70 -1.70 -10.50
N LEU A 79 23.37 -2.77 -10.97
CA LEU A 79 23.05 -4.15 -10.55
C LEU A 79 23.13 -4.33 -9.03
N ASN A 80 24.05 -3.61 -8.36
CA ASN A 80 24.17 -3.60 -6.91
C ASN A 80 22.97 -2.94 -6.22
N GLU A 81 22.43 -1.86 -6.81
CA GLU A 81 21.28 -1.13 -6.28
C GLU A 81 19.98 -1.95 -6.45
N LEU A 82 19.88 -2.75 -7.53
CA LEU A 82 18.73 -3.61 -7.78
C LEU A 82 18.52 -4.67 -6.66
N TYR A 83 19.59 -5.25 -6.13
CA TYR A 83 19.50 -6.24 -5.05
C TYR A 83 19.02 -5.61 -3.73
N VAL A 84 19.51 -4.41 -3.42
CA VAL A 84 19.07 -3.65 -2.23
C VAL A 84 17.58 -3.31 -2.35
N LEU A 85 17.12 -2.86 -3.51
CA LEU A 85 15.71 -2.61 -3.75
C LEU A 85 14.86 -3.88 -3.55
N ALA A 86 15.28 -5.01 -4.14
CA ALA A 86 14.56 -6.28 -3.98
C ALA A 86 14.42 -6.69 -2.51
N MET A 87 15.46 -6.46 -1.70
CA MET A 87 15.44 -6.72 -0.26
C MET A 87 14.46 -5.80 0.49
N ILE A 88 14.48 -4.49 0.20
CA ILE A 88 13.57 -3.51 0.82
C ILE A 88 12.10 -3.84 0.51
N VAL A 89 11.80 -4.12 -0.77
CA VAL A 89 10.46 -4.52 -1.22
C VAL A 89 10.02 -5.82 -0.54
N GLY A 90 10.92 -6.79 -0.40
CA GLY A 90 10.66 -8.05 0.29
C GLY A 90 10.32 -7.86 1.77
N ILE A 91 11.16 -7.13 2.51
CA ILE A 91 10.93 -6.81 3.93
C ILE A 91 9.60 -6.09 4.11
N ARG A 92 9.32 -5.11 3.27
CA ARG A 92 8.06 -4.36 3.28
C ARG A 92 6.85 -5.28 3.08
N SER A 93 6.91 -6.19 2.10
CA SER A 93 5.82 -7.13 1.82
C SER A 93 5.52 -8.03 3.01
N VAL A 94 6.57 -8.53 3.68
CA VAL A 94 6.43 -9.36 4.89
C VAL A 94 5.77 -8.55 6.01
N ILE A 95 6.27 -7.36 6.35
CA ILE A 95 5.72 -6.53 7.43
C ILE A 95 4.25 -6.18 7.15
N SER A 96 3.94 -5.70 5.94
CA SER A 96 2.57 -5.37 5.54
C SER A 96 1.64 -6.57 5.62
N PHE A 97 2.09 -7.76 5.21
CA PHE A 97 1.32 -8.99 5.25
C PHE A 97 0.97 -9.40 6.70
N PHE A 98 1.92 -9.31 7.63
CA PHE A 98 1.67 -9.60 9.04
C PHE A 98 0.65 -8.63 9.66
N LEU A 99 0.77 -7.32 9.36
CA LEU A 99 -0.15 -6.30 9.86
C LEU A 99 -1.59 -6.54 9.39
N VAL A 100 -1.78 -6.81 8.10
CA VAL A 100 -3.10 -7.06 7.51
C VAL A 100 -3.70 -8.38 8.03
N LYS A 101 -2.87 -9.42 8.20
CA LYS A 101 -3.31 -10.72 8.72
C LYS A 101 -3.76 -10.66 10.18
N GLU A 102 -3.09 -9.86 11.01
CA GLU A 102 -3.46 -9.66 12.42
C GLU A 102 -4.80 -8.91 12.56
N MET A 103 -5.04 -7.93 11.68
CA MET A 103 -6.33 -7.23 11.61
C MET A 103 -7.48 -8.16 11.20
N GLY A 104 -7.28 -9.01 10.19
CA GLY A 104 -8.32 -9.92 9.69
C GLY A 104 -8.70 -11.05 10.66
N SER A 105 -7.78 -11.50 11.51
CA SER A 105 -8.06 -12.56 12.50
C SER A 105 -8.88 -12.09 13.70
N SER A 106 -9.01 -10.79 13.92
CA SER A 106 -9.82 -10.25 15.03
C SER A 106 -11.32 -10.18 14.69
N GLU A 107 -11.68 -10.13 13.41
CA GLU A 107 -13.08 -9.99 12.97
C GLU A 107 -13.80 -11.34 12.80
N SER A 108 -13.07 -12.40 12.42
CA SER A 108 -13.64 -13.75 12.24
C SER A 108 -13.96 -14.49 13.54
N ASN A 109 -13.30 -14.16 14.66
CA ASN A 109 -13.62 -14.79 15.96
C ASN A 109 -14.87 -14.20 16.63
N THR A 110 -15.35 -13.02 16.19
CA THR A 110 -16.56 -12.41 16.75
C THR A 110 -17.84 -13.00 16.14
N SER A 111 -17.78 -13.48 14.89
CA SER A 111 -18.94 -14.07 14.20
C SER A 111 -19.23 -15.53 14.58
N ILE A 112 -18.23 -16.27 15.08
CA ILE A 112 -18.43 -17.65 15.55
C ILE A 112 -19.10 -17.68 16.93
N LEU A 113 -18.75 -16.74 17.82
CA LEU A 113 -19.37 -16.64 19.16
C LEU A 113 -20.84 -16.20 19.10
N GLN A 114 -21.22 -15.35 18.14
CA GLN A 114 -22.62 -14.96 17.92
C GLN A 114 -23.50 -16.08 17.33
N ASN A 115 -22.90 -17.09 16.69
CA ASN A 115 -23.64 -18.19 16.09
C ASN A 115 -23.85 -19.36 17.07
N GLU A 116 -22.98 -19.52 18.07
CA GLU A 116 -23.18 -20.50 19.16
C GLU A 116 -24.22 -20.04 20.19
N GLU A 117 -24.33 -18.75 20.52
CA GLU A 117 -25.41 -18.26 21.42
C GLU A 117 -26.81 -18.30 20.78
N ARG A 118 -26.91 -18.61 19.48
CA ARG A 118 -28.16 -18.74 18.74
C ARG A 118 -28.62 -20.20 18.59
N GLN A 119 -27.86 -21.18 19.09
CA GLN A 119 -28.25 -22.60 19.16
C GLN A 119 -28.52 -23.02 20.60
#